data_AF-A0A0N4YKU5-F1
#
_entry.id   AF-A0A0N4YKU5-F1
#
_cell.length_a   1.000
_cell.length_b   1.000
_cell.length_c   1.000
_cell.angle_alpha   90.00
_cell.angle_beta   90.00
_cell.angle_gamma   90.00
#
_symmetry.space_group_name_H-M   'P 1'
#
loop_
_entity.id
_entity.type
_entity.pdbx_description
1 polymer ?
#
loop_
_entity_poly.entity_id
_entity_poly.type
_entity_poly.pdbx_seq_one_letter_code
_entity_poly.pdbx_strand_id
1 'polypeptide(L)'
;LDIPAVDWIVQYDPPDEPREYIHRVGRTARGKDGRGNALLVLRPEELGFLRYLRAAKVVLNEFEFSWSKIANIQSQLENLIDKNYYLNKSAKEAYKCYVRAYDSHSLKDIFDVNNLDLISVSKSFGFSVPPFVDLPITHKPKVQVRSKLSGAGYRKRPKAFMIKQKSKK
;
A
#
# COMPACT_ATOMS: atom_id res chain seq x y z
N LEU A 1 8.84 -7.12 -20.87
CA LEU A 1 9.03 -6.01 -21.82
C LEU A 1 10.53 -5.84 -22.07
N ASP A 2 10.92 -5.66 -23.32
CA ASP A 2 12.30 -5.41 -23.74
C ASP A 2 12.39 -3.99 -24.28
N ILE A 3 13.22 -3.16 -23.65
CA ILE A 3 13.47 -1.78 -24.06
C ILE A 3 14.98 -1.68 -24.25
N PRO A 4 15.46 -1.31 -25.44
CA PRO A 4 16.89 -1.19 -25.69
C PRO A 4 17.47 0.04 -24.98
N ALA A 5 18.75 -0.04 -24.60
CA ALA A 5 19.55 1.10 -24.10
C ALA A 5 18.93 1.87 -22.91
N VAL A 6 18.47 1.15 -21.89
CA VAL A 6 18.00 1.78 -20.64
C VAL A 6 19.20 2.11 -19.75
N ASP A 7 19.45 3.39 -19.48
CA ASP A 7 20.57 3.83 -18.62
C ASP A 7 20.27 3.73 -17.12
N TRP A 8 19.02 4.03 -16.74
CA TRP A 8 18.60 4.12 -15.34
C TRP A 8 17.29 3.37 -15.08
N ILE A 9 17.29 2.60 -14.00
CA ILE A 9 16.09 2.04 -13.39
C ILE A 9 15.86 2.75 -12.07
N VAL A 10 14.82 3.58 -11.99
CA VAL A 10 14.44 4.26 -10.74
C VAL A 10 13.22 3.56 -10.16
N GLN A 11 13.37 3.00 -8.97
CA GLN A 11 12.31 2.33 -8.22
C GLN A 11 11.94 3.21 -7.03
N TYR A 12 10.75 3.82 -7.09
CA TYR A 12 10.23 4.68 -6.04
C TYR A 12 9.74 3.90 -4.82
N ASP A 13 9.24 2.68 -5.03
CA ASP A 13 8.79 1.79 -3.99
C ASP A 13 9.50 0.43 -4.13
N PRO A 14 9.84 -0.23 -3.01
CA PRO A 14 10.38 -1.58 -3.03
C PRO A 14 9.32 -2.59 -3.53
N PRO A 15 9.72 -3.62 -4.29
CA PRO A 15 8.80 -4.69 -4.67
C PRO A 15 8.52 -5.63 -3.50
N ASP A 16 7.43 -6.41 -3.62
CA ASP A 16 7.05 -7.43 -2.64
C ASP A 16 8.13 -8.50 -2.44
N GLU A 17 8.82 -8.86 -3.53
CA GLU A 17 9.84 -9.91 -3.53
C GLU A 17 11.20 -9.41 -4.03
N PRO A 18 12.32 -9.85 -3.42
CA PRO A 18 13.68 -9.54 -3.90
C PRO A 18 13.93 -10.02 -5.33
N ARG A 19 13.28 -11.13 -5.73
CA ARG A 19 13.39 -11.66 -7.09
C ARG A 19 12.86 -10.68 -8.12
N GLU A 20 11.78 -9.99 -7.78
CA GLU A 20 11.19 -8.98 -8.67
C GLU A 20 12.13 -7.78 -8.82
N TYR A 21 12.77 -7.34 -7.73
CA TYR A 21 13.83 -6.32 -7.80
C TYR A 21 14.92 -6.71 -8.80
N ILE A 22 15.44 -7.94 -8.72
CA ILE A 22 16.47 -8.46 -9.62
C ILE A 22 15.99 -8.45 -11.08
N HIS A 23 14.75 -8.86 -11.32
CA HIS A 23 14.15 -8.83 -12.66
C HIS A 23 13.95 -7.41 -13.22
N ARG A 24 13.73 -6.41 -12.35
CA ARG A 24 13.60 -4.99 -12.72
C ARG A 24 14.95 -4.38 -13.07
N VAL A 25 15.98 -4.61 -12.27
CA VAL A 25 17.34 -4.10 -12.57
C VAL A 25 17.97 -4.82 -13.76
N GLY A 26 17.61 -6.09 -14.02
CA GLY A 26 17.98 -6.81 -15.25
C GLY A 26 17.36 -6.24 -16.55
N ARG A 27 16.60 -5.14 -16.46
CA ARG A 27 16.13 -4.37 -17.63
C ARG A 27 17.17 -3.38 -18.14
N THR A 28 18.16 -3.01 -17.33
CA THR A 28 19.32 -2.20 -17.75
C THR A 28 20.57 -3.07 -17.95
N ALA A 29 21.69 -2.48 -18.35
CA ALA A 29 23.00 -3.11 -18.52
C ALA A 29 22.97 -4.42 -19.36
N ARG A 30 22.21 -4.41 -20.46
CA ARG A 30 22.09 -5.59 -21.34
C ARG A 30 23.22 -5.63 -22.37
N GLY A 31 23.74 -6.84 -22.62
CA GLY A 31 24.82 -7.08 -23.58
C GLY A 31 26.21 -6.94 -22.97
N LYS A 32 27.24 -7.29 -23.75
CA LYS A 32 28.63 -7.41 -23.29
C LYS A 32 29.25 -6.07 -22.85
N ASP A 33 28.76 -4.97 -23.44
CA ASP A 33 29.20 -3.59 -23.16
C ASP A 33 28.10 -2.76 -22.47
N GLY A 34 27.02 -3.40 -22.01
CA GLY A 34 25.90 -2.72 -21.39
C GLY A 34 26.29 -2.12 -20.04
N ARG A 35 26.13 -0.81 -19.90
CA ARG A 35 26.20 -0.11 -18.60
C ARG A 35 24.79 0.26 -18.17
N GLY A 36 24.59 0.36 -16.86
CA GLY A 36 23.28 0.59 -16.29
C GLY A 36 23.36 0.91 -14.82
N ASN A 37 22.49 1.80 -14.38
CA ASN A 37 22.37 2.19 -12.99
C ASN A 37 20.96 1.83 -12.48
N ALA A 38 20.88 1.47 -11.20
CA ALA A 38 19.61 1.23 -10.53
C ALA A 38 19.58 2.01 -9.22
N LEU A 39 18.53 2.80 -9.04
CA LEU A 39 18.25 3.54 -7.82
C LEU A 39 17.00 2.96 -7.18
N LEU A 40 17.08 2.64 -5.89
CA LEU A 40 15.95 2.23 -5.06
C LEU A 40 15.77 3.29 -3.98
N VAL A 41 14.61 3.93 -3.97
CA VAL A 41 14.22 4.86 -2.92
C VAL A 41 13.54 4.05 -1.82
N LEU A 42 13.96 4.26 -0.58
CA LEU A 42 13.39 3.61 0.59
C LEU A 42 13.10 4.64 1.65
N ARG A 43 12.02 4.42 2.38
CA ARG A 43 11.73 5.15 3.61
C ARG A 43 12.40 4.47 4.81
N PRO A 44 12.60 5.20 5.93
CA PRO A 44 13.24 4.64 7.12
C PRO A 44 12.58 3.35 7.63
N GLU A 45 11.26 3.23 7.49
CA GLU A 45 10.48 2.07 7.92
C GLU A 45 10.72 0.84 7.03
N GLU A 46 11.15 1.05 5.79
CA GLU A 46 11.33 0.01 4.77
C GLU A 46 12.75 -0.58 4.74
N LEU A 47 13.66 -0.05 5.56
CA LEU A 47 15.07 -0.48 5.61
C LEU A 47 15.24 -1.97 5.90
N GLY A 48 14.23 -2.61 6.52
CA GLY A 48 14.17 -4.06 6.69
C GLY A 48 14.30 -4.83 5.37
N PHE A 49 13.82 -4.27 4.27
CA PHE A 49 13.88 -4.88 2.94
C PHE A 49 15.33 -5.12 2.47
N LEU A 50 16.28 -4.27 2.89
CA LEU A 50 17.69 -4.40 2.54
C LEU A 50 18.31 -5.72 3.05
N ARG A 51 17.73 -6.33 4.09
CA ARG A 51 18.18 -7.65 4.58
C ARG A 51 17.93 -8.74 3.55
N TYR A 52 16.79 -8.69 2.88
CA TYR A 52 16.43 -9.65 1.84
C TYR A 52 17.29 -9.46 0.57
N LEU A 53 17.58 -8.22 0.19
CA LEU A 53 18.48 -7.93 -0.94
C LEU A 53 19.91 -8.43 -0.66
N ARG A 54 20.42 -8.24 0.57
CA ARG A 54 21.71 -8.78 0.98
C ARG A 54 21.73 -10.31 0.97
N ALA A 55 20.67 -10.96 1.42
CA ALA A 55 20.53 -12.43 1.33
C ALA A 55 20.52 -12.92 -0.12
N ALA A 56 19.95 -12.14 -1.04
CA ALA A 56 19.97 -12.40 -2.48
C ALA A 56 21.31 -12.02 -3.16
N LYS A 57 22.35 -11.69 -2.38
CA LYS A 57 23.70 -11.32 -2.86
C LYS A 57 23.74 -10.06 -3.73
N VAL A 58 22.79 -9.16 -3.56
CA VAL A 58 22.80 -7.85 -4.22
C VAL A 58 23.74 -6.92 -3.46
N VAL A 59 24.72 -6.33 -4.15
CA VAL A 59 25.60 -5.28 -3.59
C VAL A 59 24.82 -3.97 -3.62
N LEU A 60 24.71 -3.33 -2.46
CA LEU A 60 23.97 -2.09 -2.27
C LEU A 60 24.94 -1.00 -1.81
N ASN A 61 24.89 0.14 -2.49
CA ASN A 61 25.63 1.33 -2.09
C ASN A 61 24.63 2.40 -1.68
N GLU A 62 24.81 2.96 -0.50
CA GLU A 62 24.02 4.10 -0.05
C GLU A 62 24.42 5.35 -0.83
N PHE A 63 23.43 6.13 -1.24
CA PHE A 63 23.62 7.36 -1.99
C PHE A 63 23.16 8.55 -1.16
N GLU A 64 24.07 9.46 -0.86
CA GLU A 64 23.76 10.66 -0.08
C GLU A 64 23.47 11.85 -1.00
N PHE A 65 22.36 12.55 -0.75
CA PHE A 65 21.97 13.73 -1.52
C PHE A 65 22.44 15.02 -0.83
N SER A 66 23.01 15.92 -1.64
CA SER A 66 23.28 17.29 -1.21
C SER A 66 22.00 18.12 -1.29
N TRP A 67 21.27 18.20 -0.17
CA TRP A 67 20.01 18.94 -0.06
C TRP A 67 20.12 20.43 -0.41
N SER A 68 21.31 21.02 -0.30
CA SER A 68 21.57 22.41 -0.68
C SER A 68 21.40 22.69 -2.17
N LYS A 69 21.43 21.66 -3.03
CA LYS A 69 21.22 21.78 -4.48
C LYS A 69 19.77 21.55 -4.90
N ILE A 70 18.90 21.14 -3.99
CA ILE A 70 17.53 20.74 -4.30
C ILE A 70 16.60 21.91 -3.98
N ALA A 71 15.88 22.40 -5.00
CA ALA A 71 14.86 23.43 -4.81
C ALA A 71 13.64 22.85 -4.07
N ASN A 72 13.13 23.58 -3.09
CA ASN A 72 11.90 23.20 -2.40
C ASN A 72 10.67 23.51 -3.28
N ILE A 73 10.09 22.48 -3.87
CA ILE A 73 8.91 22.56 -4.75
C ILE A 73 7.59 22.26 -4.03
N GLN A 74 7.62 22.01 -2.71
CA GLN A 74 6.46 21.51 -1.97
C GLN A 74 5.27 22.46 -2.07
N SER A 75 5.48 23.74 -1.81
CA SER A 75 4.43 24.76 -1.86
C SER A 75 3.86 24.94 -3.27
N GLN A 76 4.67 24.77 -4.30
CA GLN A 76 4.23 24.86 -5.69
C GLN A 76 3.32 23.69 -6.06
N LEU A 77 3.67 22.47 -5.62
CA LEU A 77 2.88 21.27 -5.87
C LEU A 77 1.54 21.32 -5.15
N GLU A 78 1.53 21.68 -3.87
CA GLU A 78 0.29 21.81 -3.08
C GLU A 78 -0.66 22.83 -3.70
N ASN A 79 -0.15 24.00 -4.08
CA ASN A 79 -0.95 25.03 -4.75
C ASN A 79 -1.49 24.58 -6.12
N LEU A 80 -0.73 23.79 -6.88
CA LEU A 80 -1.17 23.29 -8.18
C LEU A 80 -2.30 22.27 -8.04
N ILE A 81 -2.18 21.37 -7.07
CA ILE A 81 -3.16 20.32 -6.80
C ILE A 81 -4.41 20.89 -6.15
N ASP A 82 -4.31 21.93 -5.33
CA ASP A 82 -5.47 22.60 -4.74
C ASP A 82 -6.29 23.37 -5.80
N LYS A 83 -5.61 24.09 -6.69
CA LYS A 83 -6.27 24.92 -7.73
C LYS A 83 -6.98 24.09 -8.81
N ASN A 84 -6.42 22.93 -9.19
CA ASN A 84 -6.97 22.14 -10.28
C ASN A 84 -7.81 20.98 -9.74
N TYR A 85 -9.13 21.05 -9.94
CA TYR A 85 -10.07 20.02 -9.51
C TYR A 85 -9.76 18.61 -10.04
N TYR A 86 -9.37 18.48 -11.31
CA TYR A 86 -9.08 17.17 -11.92
C TYR A 86 -7.78 16.57 -11.38
N LEU A 87 -6.77 17.40 -11.13
CA LEU A 87 -5.53 16.96 -10.49
C LEU A 87 -5.78 16.60 -9.03
N ASN A 88 -6.55 17.40 -8.30
CA ASN A 88 -6.95 17.12 -6.92
C ASN A 88 -7.64 15.76 -6.80
N LYS A 89 -8.63 15.51 -7.66
CA LYS A 89 -9.39 14.25 -7.67
C LYS A 89 -8.49 13.07 -8.01
N SER A 90 -7.65 13.20 -9.04
CA SER A 90 -6.72 12.14 -9.45
C SER A 90 -5.68 11.85 -8.37
N ALA A 91 -5.13 12.89 -7.73
CA ALA A 91 -4.17 12.75 -6.64
C ALA A 91 -4.78 12.09 -5.40
N LYS A 92 -6.05 12.39 -5.07
CA LYS A 92 -6.78 11.70 -3.96
C LYS A 92 -6.92 10.22 -4.23
N GLU A 93 -7.29 9.84 -5.45
CA GLU A 93 -7.39 8.44 -5.83
C GLU A 93 -6.02 7.76 -5.86
N ALA A 94 -4.98 8.43 -6.38
CA ALA A 94 -3.61 7.92 -6.35
C ALA A 94 -3.11 7.65 -4.92
N TYR A 95 -3.35 8.58 -3.99
CA TYR A 95 -3.02 8.40 -2.57
C TYR A 95 -3.75 7.20 -1.96
N LYS A 96 -5.07 7.05 -2.21
CA LYS A 96 -5.83 5.88 -1.72
C LYS A 96 -5.27 4.57 -2.29
N CYS A 97 -4.94 4.54 -3.58
CA CYS A 97 -4.36 3.37 -4.24
C CYS A 97 -2.98 3.05 -3.66
N TYR A 98 -2.16 4.06 -3.36
CA TYR A 98 -0.86 3.88 -2.74
C TYR A 98 -0.96 3.20 -1.38
N VAL A 99 -1.78 3.75 -0.47
CA VAL A 99 -1.93 3.16 0.88
C VAL A 99 -2.53 1.75 0.82
N ARG A 100 -3.47 1.50 -0.10
CA ARG A 100 -4.03 0.16 -0.32
C ARG A 100 -3.02 -0.82 -0.89
N ALA A 101 -2.17 -0.38 -1.83
CA ALA A 101 -1.11 -1.21 -2.39
C ALA A 101 -0.07 -1.54 -1.31
N TYR A 102 0.27 -0.57 -0.46
CA TYR A 102 1.11 -0.78 0.71
C TYR A 102 0.48 -1.82 1.67
N ASP A 103 -0.84 -1.73 1.89
CA ASP A 103 -1.57 -2.75 2.65
C ASP A 103 -1.71 -4.10 1.94
N SER A 104 -1.52 -4.20 0.63
CA SER A 104 -1.55 -5.51 -0.03
C SER A 104 -0.20 -6.23 0.01
N HIS A 105 0.86 -5.60 0.52
CA HIS A 105 2.19 -6.19 0.54
C HIS A 105 2.22 -7.48 1.36
N SER A 106 3.01 -8.44 0.88
CA SER A 106 3.13 -9.76 1.52
C SER A 106 3.97 -9.70 2.80
N LEU A 107 5.00 -8.85 2.82
CA LEU A 107 5.94 -8.71 3.94
C LEU A 107 5.43 -7.71 4.98
N LYS A 108 4.39 -8.09 5.73
CA LYS A 108 3.75 -7.27 6.76
C LYS A 108 4.65 -6.84 7.91
N ASP A 109 5.73 -7.57 8.15
CA ASP A 109 6.71 -7.22 9.19
C ASP A 109 7.53 -5.97 8.84
N ILE A 110 7.64 -5.64 7.55
CA ILE A 110 8.36 -4.45 7.06
C ILE A 110 7.36 -3.41 6.56
N PHE A 111 6.41 -3.84 5.72
CA PHE A 111 5.42 -2.97 5.09
C PHE A 111 4.13 -2.96 5.91
N ASP A 112 4.21 -2.34 7.10
CA ASP A 112 3.04 -2.12 7.95
C ASP A 112 2.45 -0.72 7.74
N VAL A 113 1.18 -0.68 7.34
CA VAL A 113 0.42 0.56 7.14
C VAL A 113 0.21 1.32 8.46
N ASN A 114 0.17 0.62 9.60
CA ASN A 114 -0.01 1.26 10.91
C ASN A 114 1.23 2.03 11.36
N ASN A 115 2.42 1.57 10.93
CA ASN A 115 3.68 2.25 11.19
C ASN A 115 3.99 3.35 10.16
N LEU A 116 3.16 3.48 9.13
CA LEU A 116 3.37 4.41 8.03
C LEU A 116 3.00 5.84 8.43
N ASP A 117 3.92 6.79 8.21
CA ASP A 117 3.57 8.21 8.37
C ASP A 117 2.69 8.71 7.21
N LEU A 118 1.38 8.59 7.40
CA LEU A 118 0.37 9.03 6.45
C LEU A 118 0.42 10.54 6.16
N ILE A 119 0.96 11.35 7.08
CA ILE A 119 1.05 12.81 6.89
C ILE A 119 2.18 13.12 5.91
N SER A 120 3.34 12.50 6.07
CA SER A 120 4.46 12.67 5.13
C SER A 120 4.10 12.13 3.74
N VAL A 121 3.42 10.99 3.69
CA VAL A 121 2.91 10.44 2.43
C VAL A 121 1.88 11.39 1.81
N SER A 122 0.93 11.95 2.57
CA SER A 122 -0.04 12.89 1.98
C SER A 122 0.63 14.13 1.39
N LYS A 123 1.68 14.63 2.04
CA LYS A 123 2.49 15.74 1.53
C LYS A 123 3.19 15.40 0.21
N SER A 124 3.66 14.16 0.01
CA SER A 124 4.28 13.76 -1.26
C SER A 124 3.29 13.73 -2.43
N PHE A 125 2.00 13.52 -2.15
CA PHE A 125 0.91 13.69 -3.13
C PHE A 125 0.42 15.14 -3.23
N GLY A 126 1.08 16.10 -2.56
CA GLY A 126 0.76 17.53 -2.54
C GLY A 126 -0.53 17.87 -1.80
N PHE A 127 -0.89 17.09 -0.79
CA PHE A 127 -1.97 17.43 0.14
C PHE A 127 -1.40 17.97 1.45
N SER A 128 -1.90 19.14 1.87
CA SER A 128 -1.63 19.69 3.20
C SER A 128 -2.33 18.89 4.30
N VAL A 129 -3.54 18.39 4.01
CA VAL A 129 -4.35 17.58 4.92
C VAL A 129 -4.52 16.18 4.31
N PRO A 130 -4.22 15.11 5.07
CA PRO A 130 -4.34 13.75 4.55
C PRO A 130 -5.80 13.43 4.18
N PRO A 131 -6.06 13.01 2.93
CA PRO A 131 -7.39 12.55 2.55
C PRO A 131 -7.76 11.26 3.31
N PHE A 132 -9.04 11.09 3.61
CA PHE A 132 -9.50 9.85 4.23
C PHE A 132 -9.34 8.65 3.29
N VAL A 133 -8.74 7.57 3.79
CA VAL A 133 -8.62 6.29 3.09
C VAL A 133 -9.38 5.25 3.89
N ASP A 134 -10.34 4.60 3.24
CA ASP A 134 -10.98 3.43 3.80
C ASP A 134 -10.05 2.23 3.61
N LEU A 135 -9.35 1.88 4.68
CA LEU A 135 -8.49 0.72 4.75
C LEU A 135 -9.32 -0.45 5.29
N PRO A 136 -9.33 -1.61 4.60
CA PRO A 136 -9.86 -2.84 5.16
C PRO A 136 -8.88 -3.33 6.23
N ILE A 137 -8.81 -2.63 7.36
CA ILE A 137 -8.02 -3.04 8.51
C ILE A 137 -8.47 -4.46 8.85
N THR A 138 -7.58 -5.43 8.58
CA THR A 138 -7.87 -6.88 8.62
C THR A 138 -8.20 -7.37 10.04
N HIS A 139 -8.26 -6.46 11.03
CA HIS A 139 -8.67 -6.71 12.41
C HIS A 139 -10.02 -6.14 12.82
N LYS A 140 -10.83 -5.56 11.92
CA LYS A 140 -12.23 -5.30 12.26
C LYS A 140 -13.00 -6.63 12.11
N PRO A 141 -13.63 -7.17 13.18
CA PRO A 141 -14.54 -8.29 13.00
C PRO A 141 -15.56 -7.87 11.96
N LYS A 142 -15.76 -8.71 10.92
CA LYS A 142 -16.76 -8.46 9.89
C LYS A 142 -18.03 -7.96 10.57
N VAL A 143 -18.38 -6.68 10.35
CA VAL A 143 -19.66 -6.17 10.82
C VAL A 143 -20.69 -7.03 10.10
N GLN A 144 -21.27 -7.99 10.82
CA GLN A 144 -22.43 -8.72 10.33
C GLN A 144 -23.51 -7.67 10.17
N VAL A 145 -23.71 -7.19 8.95
CA VAL A 145 -24.87 -6.37 8.60
C VAL A 145 -26.09 -7.24 8.85
N ARG A 146 -26.65 -7.17 10.06
CA ARG A 146 -27.99 -7.64 10.34
C ARG A 146 -28.96 -6.62 9.75
N SER A 147 -29.13 -6.62 8.43
CA SER A 147 -30.32 -6.05 7.83
C SER A 147 -31.49 -7.00 8.09
N LYS A 148 -32.00 -6.98 9.33
CA LYS A 148 -33.38 -7.38 9.59
C LYS A 148 -34.21 -6.12 9.46
N LEU A 149 -34.72 -5.85 8.26
CA LEU A 149 -36.08 -5.35 8.02
C LEU A 149 -36.30 -5.13 6.51
N SER A 150 -36.81 -6.17 5.84
CA SER A 150 -37.72 -6.00 4.70
C SER A 150 -38.35 -7.34 4.33
N GLY A 151 -39.60 -7.53 4.76
CA GLY A 151 -40.57 -8.37 4.05
C GLY A 151 -40.66 -9.85 4.45
N ALA A 152 -41.90 -10.27 4.67
CA ALA A 152 -42.44 -11.63 4.64
C ALA A 152 -42.27 -12.52 5.90
N GLY A 153 -43.39 -12.71 6.60
CA GLY A 153 -43.73 -14.01 7.19
C GLY A 153 -43.75 -14.09 8.72
N TYR A 154 -44.75 -13.49 9.37
CA TYR A 154 -45.20 -13.97 10.68
C TYR A 154 -45.77 -15.39 10.53
N ARG A 155 -44.94 -16.42 10.66
CA ARG A 155 -45.41 -17.79 10.91
C ARG A 155 -45.25 -18.07 12.40
N LYS A 156 -46.35 -17.92 13.16
CA LYS A 156 -46.42 -18.35 14.57
C LYS A 156 -45.95 -19.81 14.65
N ARG A 157 -44.95 -20.09 15.49
CA ARG A 157 -44.57 -21.46 15.85
C ARG A 157 -45.75 -22.10 16.60
N PRO A 158 -46.24 -23.28 16.21
CA PRO A 158 -47.27 -23.97 16.99
C PRO A 158 -46.68 -24.35 18.36
N LYS A 159 -47.42 -24.08 19.44
CA LYS A 159 -47.04 -24.48 20.80
C LYS A 159 -47.03 -26.00 20.88
N ALA A 160 -45.91 -26.57 21.33
CA ALA A 160 -45.80 -28.00 21.59
C ALA A 160 -46.75 -28.41 22.73
N PHE A 161 -47.61 -29.39 22.46
CA PHE A 161 -48.50 -30.02 23.44
C PHE A 161 -47.65 -30.91 24.36
N MET A 162 -47.44 -30.51 25.62
CA MET A 162 -46.80 -31.36 26.64
C MET A 162 -47.87 -32.11 27.42
N ILE A 163 -47.94 -33.43 27.24
CA ILE A 163 -48.74 -34.33 28.08
C ILE A 163 -47.91 -34.63 29.34
N LYS A 164 -48.36 -34.14 30.50
CA LYS A 164 -47.81 -34.55 31.81
C LYS A 164 -48.28 -35.97 32.12
N GLN A 165 -47.37 -36.94 32.10
CA GLN A 165 -47.62 -38.24 32.74
C GLN A 165 -47.49 -38.09 34.26
N LYS A 166 -48.56 -38.44 34.99
CA LYS A 166 -48.57 -38.54 36.45
C LYS A 166 -47.86 -39.84 36.84
N SER A 167 -46.82 -39.73 37.68
CA SER A 167 -46.32 -40.86 38.46
C SER A 167 -47.41 -41.31 39.45
N LYS A 168 -47.76 -42.58 39.42
CA LYS A 168 -48.46 -43.27 40.51
C LYS A 168 -47.55 -44.40 41.00
N LYS A 169 -47.53 -44.52 42.33
CA LYS A 169 -46.87 -45.49 43.21
C LYS A 169 -46.60 -46.85 42.60
#